data_AF-A0A117L8G5-F1
#
_entry.id   AF-A0A117L8G5-F1
#
_cell.length_a   1.000
_cell.length_b   1.000
_cell.length_c   1.000
_cell.angle_alpha   90.00
_cell.angle_beta   90.00
_cell.angle_gamma   90.00
#
_symmetry.space_group_name_H-M   'P 1'
#
loop_
_entity.id
_entity.type
_entity.pdbx_description
1 polymer ?
#
loop_
_entity_poly.entity_id
_entity_poly.type
_entity_poly.pdbx_seq_one_letter_code
_entity_poly.pdbx_strand_id
1 'polypeptide(L)'
;MISERMIEETVRQVLREVIGRGGTSKEVGSGSGSGGKLTVADYPLAEKRPELIRTATGKRLEDLTLEAVLKGEVTPEDLRITAETLEKQAEVAEAAGRRQLAQNLRRAAELTRVPDERILEIYTALRPYRSTKEELLEIELLCVLPLCEKRLKSTSAANA
;
A
#
# COMPACT_ATOMS: atom_id res chain seq x y z
N MET A 1 39.40 -26.30 -24.01
CA MET A 1 38.71 -26.67 -22.75
C MET A 1 39.13 -25.74 -21.60
N ILE A 2 38.99 -24.41 -21.75
CA ILE A 2 39.41 -23.43 -20.72
C ILE A 2 38.25 -22.55 -20.22
N SER A 3 37.05 -22.65 -20.79
CA SER A 3 35.98 -21.69 -20.48
C SER A 3 34.93 -22.16 -19.47
N GLU A 4 34.79 -23.46 -19.22
CA GLU A 4 33.72 -23.97 -18.33
C GLU A 4 34.04 -23.76 -16.84
N ARG A 5 35.29 -24.05 -16.44
CA ARG A 5 35.74 -23.92 -15.04
C ARG A 5 35.75 -22.47 -14.54
N MET A 6 36.12 -21.52 -15.41
CA MET A 6 36.14 -20.09 -15.04
C MET A 6 34.73 -19.51 -14.89
N ILE A 7 33.76 -20.00 -15.69
CA ILE A 7 32.36 -19.58 -15.57
C ILE A 7 31.78 -20.12 -14.26
N GLU A 8 32.06 -21.38 -13.91
CA GLU A 8 31.58 -21.99 -12.66
C GLU A 8 32.12 -21.28 -11.40
N GLU A 9 33.41 -20.89 -11.41
CA GLU A 9 34.01 -20.13 -10.31
C GLU A 9 33.42 -18.73 -10.18
N THR A 10 33.20 -18.04 -11.31
CA THR A 10 32.59 -16.70 -11.32
C THR A 10 31.16 -16.75 -10.79
N VAL A 11 30.36 -17.72 -11.23
CA VAL A 11 28.97 -17.91 -10.75
C VAL A 11 28.93 -18.24 -9.26
N ARG A 12 29.84 -19.10 -8.77
CA ARG A 12 29.96 -19.40 -7.33
C ARG A 12 30.41 -18.21 -6.49
N GLN A 13 31.20 -17.30 -7.06
CA GLN A 13 31.64 -16.10 -6.38
C GLN A 13 30.50 -15.08 -6.26
N VAL A 14 29.75 -14.87 -7.35
CA VAL A 14 28.57 -13.98 -7.36
C VAL A 14 27.48 -14.49 -6.41
N LEU A 15 27.18 -15.80 -6.40
CA LEU A 15 26.20 -16.38 -5.48
C LEU A 15 26.60 -16.17 -4.00
N ARG A 16 27.89 -16.25 -3.68
CA ARG A 16 28.39 -15.98 -2.31
C ARG A 16 28.28 -14.50 -1.95
N GLU A 17 28.53 -13.58 -2.86
CA GLU A 17 28.37 -12.14 -2.58
C GLU A 17 26.89 -11.74 -2.42
N VAL A 18 25.99 -12.35 -3.19
CA VAL A 18 24.54 -12.12 -3.08
C VAL A 18 23.97 -12.69 -1.78
N ILE A 19 24.42 -13.88 -1.35
CA ILE A 19 24.00 -14.50 -0.09
C ILE A 19 24.69 -13.84 1.13
N GLY A 20 25.95 -13.40 0.99
CA GLY A 20 26.72 -12.75 2.06
C GLY A 20 26.28 -11.33 2.41
N ARG A 21 25.48 -10.68 1.55
CA ARG A 21 24.85 -9.37 1.83
C ARG A 21 23.47 -9.48 2.50
N GLY A 22 22.91 -10.69 2.62
CA GLY A 22 21.59 -10.93 3.19
C GLY A 22 21.65 -11.90 4.37
N GLY A 23 21.86 -11.38 5.58
CA GLY A 23 21.43 -12.08 6.81
C GLY A 23 22.46 -12.16 7.93
N THR A 24 22.78 -11.04 8.58
CA THR A 24 23.13 -11.09 10.00
C THR A 24 21.84 -11.32 10.78
N SER A 25 21.63 -12.57 11.20
CA SER A 25 20.69 -12.92 12.25
C SER A 25 21.09 -12.20 13.54
N LYS A 26 20.20 -11.31 14.02
CA LYS A 26 20.25 -10.83 15.41
C LYS A 26 18.82 -10.71 15.96
N GLU A 27 18.52 -11.70 16.79
CA GLU A 27 17.65 -11.72 17.97
C GLU A 27 16.37 -10.88 17.99
N VAL A 28 15.27 -11.62 18.14
CA VAL A 28 13.89 -11.16 18.37
C VAL A 28 13.79 -10.51 19.75
N GLY A 29 13.67 -9.18 19.76
CA GLY A 29 13.17 -8.43 20.89
C GLY A 29 11.64 -8.33 20.80
N SER A 30 10.94 -9.10 21.64
CA SER A 30 9.52 -8.95 21.90
C SER A 30 9.22 -7.53 22.43
N GLY A 31 8.73 -6.66 21.56
CA GLY A 31 8.24 -5.33 21.89
C GLY A 31 6.74 -5.20 21.60
N SER A 32 5.91 -5.78 22.47
CA SER A 32 4.52 -5.36 22.60
C SER A 32 4.52 -3.97 23.24
N GLY A 33 4.21 -2.92 22.48
CA GLY A 33 4.16 -1.56 23.03
C GLY A 33 3.90 -0.43 22.04
N SER A 34 2.67 0.09 22.10
CA SER A 34 2.25 1.51 21.93
C SER A 34 2.71 2.31 20.70
N GLY A 35 1.76 2.65 19.84
CA GLY A 35 1.40 4.05 19.49
C GLY A 35 2.48 5.05 19.04
N GLY A 36 3.66 4.60 18.59
CA GLY A 36 4.70 5.45 18.01
C GLY A 36 4.53 5.59 16.50
N LYS A 37 4.67 6.82 15.97
CA LYS A 37 4.68 7.07 14.52
C LYS A 37 5.82 6.28 13.86
N LEU A 38 5.52 5.61 12.75
CA LEU A 38 6.51 4.88 11.97
C LEU A 38 7.55 5.81 11.34
N THR A 39 8.77 5.29 11.17
CA THR A 39 9.90 6.03 10.60
C THR A 39 10.38 5.39 9.30
N VAL A 40 11.32 6.05 8.62
CA VAL A 40 11.97 5.50 7.42
C VAL A 40 12.69 4.16 7.71
N ALA A 41 13.13 3.95 8.96
CA ALA A 41 13.82 2.73 9.34
C ALA A 41 12.90 1.50 9.35
N ASP A 42 11.59 1.68 9.53
CA ASP A 42 10.59 0.62 9.56
C ASP A 42 10.20 0.12 8.16
N TYR A 43 10.61 0.81 7.09
CA TYR A 43 10.35 0.42 5.71
C TYR A 43 11.48 -0.47 5.14
N PRO A 44 11.18 -1.53 4.35
CA PRO A 44 9.85 -2.00 3.93
C PRO A 44 9.07 -2.73 5.02
N LEU A 45 7.78 -2.40 5.18
CA LEU A 45 6.93 -2.98 6.25
C LEU A 45 6.79 -4.51 6.13
N ALA A 46 6.77 -5.07 4.93
CA ALA A 46 6.63 -6.51 4.72
C ALA A 46 7.81 -7.32 5.28
N GLU A 47 9.01 -6.73 5.31
CA GLU A 47 10.22 -7.40 5.81
C GLU A 47 10.49 -7.07 7.27
N LYS A 48 10.32 -5.80 7.65
CA LYS A 48 10.75 -5.30 8.96
C LYS A 48 9.65 -5.34 10.01
N ARG A 49 8.39 -5.15 9.61
CA ARG A 49 7.22 -5.04 10.50
C ARG A 49 6.00 -5.79 9.94
N PRO A 50 6.12 -7.07 9.54
CA PRO A 50 5.02 -7.83 8.92
C PRO A 50 3.80 -7.98 9.84
N GLU A 51 3.99 -7.91 11.16
CA GLU A 51 2.92 -7.97 12.16
C GLU A 51 1.92 -6.81 12.07
N LEU A 52 2.34 -5.70 11.45
CA LEU A 52 1.50 -4.52 11.24
C LEU A 52 0.60 -4.64 10.01
N ILE A 53 0.83 -5.62 9.12
CA ILE A 53 0.09 -5.78 7.88
C ILE A 53 -1.01 -6.83 8.10
N ARG A 54 -2.26 -6.41 7.88
CA ARG A 54 -3.43 -7.27 7.94
C ARG A 54 -4.35 -7.03 6.76
N THR A 55 -5.01 -8.09 6.31
CA THR A 55 -6.07 -8.04 5.30
C THR A 55 -7.36 -7.45 5.88
N ALA A 56 -8.36 -7.20 5.03
CA ALA A 56 -9.68 -6.74 5.46
C ALA A 56 -10.38 -7.72 6.42
N THR A 57 -10.12 -9.02 6.28
CA THR A 57 -10.62 -10.08 7.18
C THR A 57 -9.71 -10.33 8.39
N GLY A 58 -8.61 -9.61 8.51
CA GLY A 58 -7.68 -9.70 9.64
C GLY A 58 -6.62 -10.81 9.52
N LYS A 59 -6.52 -11.49 8.36
CA LYS A 59 -5.46 -12.46 8.07
C LYS A 59 -4.09 -11.78 8.00
N ARG A 60 -3.05 -12.54 8.32
CA ARG A 60 -1.65 -12.11 8.22
C ARG A 60 -1.11 -12.41 6.83
N LEU A 61 0.01 -11.78 6.46
CA LEU A 61 0.65 -12.00 5.17
C LEU A 61 1.06 -13.47 4.96
N GLU A 62 1.46 -14.18 6.02
CA GLU A 62 1.83 -15.60 5.98
C GLU A 62 0.64 -16.55 5.72
N ASP A 63 -0.59 -16.09 5.96
CA ASP A 63 -1.81 -16.89 5.71
C ASP A 63 -2.19 -16.89 4.22
N LEU A 64 -1.59 -15.99 3.43
CA LEU A 64 -1.85 -15.84 1.99
C LEU A 64 -1.02 -16.84 1.18
N THR A 65 -1.39 -18.11 1.29
CA THR A 65 -0.74 -19.23 0.60
C THR A 65 -1.57 -19.72 -0.59
N LEU A 66 -0.92 -20.40 -1.55
CA LEU A 66 -1.62 -20.97 -2.71
C LEU A 66 -2.63 -22.03 -2.28
N GLU A 67 -2.29 -22.82 -1.26
CA GLU A 67 -3.17 -23.83 -0.68
C GLU A 67 -4.43 -23.20 -0.09
N ALA A 68 -4.30 -22.08 0.64
CA ALA A 68 -5.43 -21.38 1.22
C ALA A 68 -6.35 -20.77 0.13
N VAL A 69 -5.78 -20.33 -1.00
CA VAL A 69 -6.56 -19.88 -2.17
C VAL A 69 -7.32 -21.05 -2.81
N LEU A 70 -6.65 -22.19 -3.02
CA LEU A 70 -7.29 -23.38 -3.60
C LEU A 70 -8.42 -23.95 -2.74
N LYS A 71 -8.30 -23.81 -1.41
CA LYS A 71 -9.35 -24.18 -0.44
C LYS A 71 -10.49 -23.17 -0.35
N GLY A 72 -10.36 -22.00 -0.98
CA GLY A 72 -11.32 -20.90 -0.87
C GLY A 72 -11.29 -20.18 0.47
N GLU A 73 -10.25 -20.39 1.28
CA GLU A 73 -10.06 -19.71 2.56
C GLU A 73 -9.59 -18.27 2.37
N VAL A 74 -8.89 -17.97 1.27
CA VAL A 74 -8.47 -16.61 0.87
C VAL A 74 -9.32 -16.15 -0.31
N THR A 75 -10.02 -15.03 -0.15
CA THR A 75 -10.87 -14.45 -1.20
C THR A 75 -10.20 -13.22 -1.84
N PRO A 76 -10.67 -12.74 -3.00
CA PRO A 76 -10.15 -11.51 -3.61
C PRO A 76 -10.20 -10.29 -2.70
N GLU A 77 -11.18 -10.23 -1.79
CA GLU A 77 -11.32 -9.17 -0.79
C GLU A 77 -10.17 -9.16 0.22
N ASP A 78 -9.59 -10.32 0.51
CA ASP A 78 -8.43 -10.45 1.40
C ASP A 78 -7.15 -9.89 0.78
N LEU A 79 -7.09 -9.87 -0.55
CA LEU A 79 -5.95 -9.35 -1.31
C LEU A 79 -6.00 -7.83 -1.47
N ARG A 80 -7.01 -7.15 -0.91
CA ARG A 80 -7.10 -5.69 -0.90
C ARG A 80 -6.30 -5.09 0.25
N ILE A 81 -5.59 -4.00 -0.04
CA ILE A 81 -4.89 -3.23 0.99
C ILE A 81 -5.89 -2.57 1.95
N THR A 82 -5.56 -2.57 3.24
CA THR A 82 -6.39 -1.94 4.28
C THR A 82 -6.06 -0.46 4.46
N ALA A 83 -7.06 0.33 4.87
CA ALA A 83 -6.89 1.74 5.22
C ALA A 83 -5.77 1.94 6.27
N GLU A 84 -5.70 1.06 7.27
CA GLU A 84 -4.68 1.09 8.32
C GLU A 84 -3.27 0.91 7.76
N THR A 85 -3.09 0.01 6.79
CA THR A 85 -1.79 -0.19 6.12
C THR A 85 -1.39 1.05 5.31
N LEU A 86 -2.35 1.70 4.64
CA LEU A 86 -2.11 2.95 3.92
C LEU A 86 -1.75 4.12 4.85
N GLU A 87 -2.35 4.21 6.04
CA GLU A 87 -1.98 5.21 7.05
C GLU A 87 -0.55 4.99 7.54
N LYS A 88 -0.17 3.74 7.82
CA LYS A 88 1.21 3.38 8.21
C LYS A 88 2.22 3.77 7.13
N GLN A 89 1.90 3.53 5.86
CA GLN A 89 2.72 3.98 4.74
C GLN A 89 2.75 5.52 4.64
N ALA A 90 1.67 6.21 4.98
CA ALA A 90 1.64 7.67 5.04
C ALA A 90 2.55 8.22 6.15
N GLU A 91 2.60 7.59 7.33
CA GLU A 91 3.53 7.94 8.40
C GLU A 91 5.00 7.80 7.96
N VAL A 92 5.34 6.66 7.34
CA VAL A 92 6.68 6.44 6.77
C VAL A 92 7.01 7.49 5.72
N ALA A 93 6.07 7.82 4.82
CA ALA A 93 6.27 8.83 3.79
C ALA A 93 6.48 10.23 4.39
N GLU A 94 5.76 10.56 5.46
CA GLU A 94 5.90 11.83 6.19
C GLU A 94 7.25 11.90 6.91
N ALA A 95 7.70 10.81 7.55
CA ALA A 95 9.02 10.69 8.15
C ALA A 95 10.15 10.80 7.12
N ALA A 96 9.92 10.38 5.87
CA ALA A 96 10.84 10.56 4.75
C ALA A 96 10.80 11.98 4.14
N GLY A 97 10.03 12.92 4.72
CA GLY A 97 9.88 14.29 4.22
C GLY A 97 8.95 14.43 3.00
N ARG A 98 8.23 13.37 2.61
CA ARG A 98 7.36 13.34 1.42
C ARG A 98 5.91 13.64 1.77
N ARG A 99 5.64 14.88 2.20
CA ARG A 99 4.32 15.31 2.70
C ARG A 99 3.18 15.11 1.69
N GLN A 100 3.39 15.41 0.41
CA GLN A 100 2.36 15.23 -0.63
C GLN A 100 2.01 13.76 -0.85
N LEU A 101 3.02 12.88 -0.78
CA LEU A 101 2.82 11.43 -0.87
C LEU A 101 2.03 10.93 0.33
N ALA A 102 2.38 11.36 1.55
CA ALA A 102 1.62 11.02 2.75
C ALA A 102 0.15 11.44 2.61
N GLN A 103 -0.13 12.68 2.17
CA GLN A 103 -1.51 13.13 1.92
C GLN A 103 -2.23 12.30 0.85
N ASN A 104 -1.53 11.83 -0.18
CA ASN A 104 -2.11 10.96 -1.19
C ASN A 104 -2.50 9.60 -0.62
N LEU A 105 -1.62 9.01 0.21
CA LEU A 105 -1.88 7.73 0.86
C LEU A 105 -3.05 7.81 1.85
N ARG A 106 -3.19 8.93 2.59
CA ARG A 106 -4.35 9.18 3.46
C ARG A 106 -5.67 9.28 2.68
N ARG A 107 -5.66 9.96 1.52
CA ARG A 107 -6.83 9.95 0.61
C ARG A 107 -7.12 8.54 0.08
N ALA A 108 -6.08 7.80 -0.31
CA ALA A 108 -6.26 6.42 -0.76
C ALA A 108 -6.84 5.53 0.35
N ALA A 109 -6.46 5.77 1.60
CA ALA A 109 -7.00 5.06 2.76
C ALA A 109 -8.51 5.26 2.89
N GLU A 110 -9.00 6.50 2.69
CA GLU A 110 -10.42 6.80 2.62
C GLU A 110 -11.12 6.03 1.48
N LEU A 111 -10.50 6.02 0.29
CA LEU A 111 -11.06 5.36 -0.90
C LEU A 111 -11.19 3.84 -0.78
N THR A 112 -10.52 3.18 0.18
CA THR A 112 -10.68 1.73 0.41
C THR A 112 -12.10 1.33 0.80
N ARG A 113 -12.92 2.28 1.27
CA ARG A 113 -14.33 2.06 1.64
C ARG A 113 -15.29 2.21 0.47
N VAL A 114 -14.83 2.71 -0.67
CA VAL A 114 -15.65 2.97 -1.85
C VAL A 114 -15.57 1.75 -2.77
N PRO A 115 -16.70 1.23 -3.27
CA PRO A 115 -16.70 0.12 -4.22
C PRO A 115 -15.96 0.46 -5.52
N ASP A 116 -15.32 -0.55 -6.13
CA ASP A 116 -14.52 -0.37 -7.35
C ASP A 116 -15.31 0.26 -8.51
N GLU A 117 -16.57 -0.15 -8.72
CA GLU A 117 -17.45 0.44 -9.73
C GLU A 117 -17.68 1.93 -9.48
N ARG A 118 -17.94 2.30 -8.23
CA ARG A 118 -18.14 3.68 -7.81
C ARG A 118 -16.86 4.52 -7.98
N ILE A 119 -15.68 3.93 -7.74
CA ILE A 119 -14.40 4.61 -8.03
C ILE A 119 -14.29 4.94 -9.53
N LEU A 120 -14.67 4.02 -10.43
CA LEU A 120 -14.62 4.25 -11.87
C LEU A 120 -15.63 5.32 -12.34
N GLU A 121 -16.82 5.36 -11.73
CA GLU A 121 -17.80 6.43 -11.98
C GLU A 121 -17.25 7.80 -11.60
N ILE A 122 -16.72 7.94 -10.38
CA ILE A 122 -16.13 9.19 -9.89
C ILE A 122 -14.96 9.60 -10.77
N TYR A 123 -14.09 8.66 -11.14
CA TYR A 123 -12.97 8.93 -12.04
C TYR A 123 -13.44 9.42 -13.41
N THR A 124 -14.48 8.80 -13.96
CA THR A 124 -15.03 9.19 -15.26
C THR A 124 -15.66 10.57 -15.20
N ALA A 125 -16.41 10.88 -14.15
CA ALA A 125 -17.03 12.19 -13.92
C ALA A 125 -15.99 13.32 -13.81
N LEU A 126 -14.82 13.04 -13.23
CA LEU A 126 -13.75 14.03 -13.08
C LEU A 126 -12.95 14.32 -14.35
N ARG A 127 -13.17 13.57 -15.44
CA ARG A 127 -12.49 13.83 -16.71
C ARG A 127 -13.08 15.08 -17.39
N PRO A 128 -12.30 15.77 -18.24
CA PRO A 128 -12.77 16.94 -18.96
C PRO A 128 -14.07 16.66 -19.73
N TYR A 129 -15.03 17.59 -19.62
CA TYR A 129 -16.33 17.56 -20.32
C TYR A 129 -17.20 16.32 -20.01
N ARG A 130 -17.10 15.76 -18.79
CA ARG A 130 -17.90 14.60 -18.38
C ARG A 130 -19.01 14.89 -17.39
N SER A 131 -18.91 15.97 -16.62
CA SER A 131 -19.91 16.30 -15.63
C SER A 131 -20.13 17.80 -15.51
N THR A 132 -21.35 18.19 -15.14
CA THR A 132 -21.67 19.55 -14.74
C THR A 132 -21.19 19.82 -13.31
N LYS A 133 -21.25 21.08 -12.88
CA LYS A 133 -20.90 21.46 -11.51
C LYS A 133 -21.83 20.81 -10.50
N GLU A 134 -23.12 20.74 -10.79
CA GLU A 134 -24.16 20.16 -9.94
C GLU A 134 -23.92 18.66 -9.75
N GLU A 135 -23.62 17.93 -10.82
CA GLU A 135 -23.30 16.50 -10.76
C GLU A 135 -22.04 16.22 -9.90
N LEU A 136 -21.02 17.08 -9.99
CA LEU A 136 -19.82 16.97 -9.16
C LEU A 136 -20.11 17.23 -7.66
N LEU A 137 -21.01 18.17 -7.36
CA LEU A 137 -21.46 18.46 -5.98
C LEU A 137 -22.33 17.33 -5.42
N GLU A 138 -23.10 16.65 -6.27
CA GLU A 138 -23.89 15.48 -5.87
C GLU A 138 -22.96 14.30 -5.54
N ILE A 139 -21.96 14.04 -6.39
CA ILE A 139 -20.92 13.03 -6.13
C ILE A 139 -20.19 13.33 -4.82
N GLU A 140 -19.92 14.61 -4.54
CA GLU A 140 -19.31 15.07 -3.30
C GLU A 140 -20.16 14.74 -2.07
N LEU A 141 -21.48 15.02 -2.11
CA LEU A 141 -22.39 14.76 -0.98
C LEU A 141 -22.55 13.26 -0.68
N LEU A 142 -22.44 12.42 -1.72
CA LEU A 142 -22.41 10.95 -1.62
C LEU A 142 -21.08 10.43 -1.07
N CYS A 143 -20.00 11.20 -1.21
CA CYS A 143 -18.69 10.84 -0.70
C CYS A 143 -18.61 11.21 0.79
N VAL A 144 -18.87 10.23 1.67
CA VAL A 144 -18.81 10.38 3.15
C VAL A 144 -17.39 10.62 3.70
N LEU A 145 -16.43 10.98 2.83
CA LEU A 145 -14.99 10.94 3.07
C LEU A 145 -14.37 12.35 2.96
N PRO A 146 -13.83 12.90 4.07
CA PRO A 146 -13.55 14.33 4.21
C PRO A 146 -12.35 14.83 3.38
N LEU A 147 -11.35 13.99 3.07
CA LEU A 147 -10.23 14.42 2.21
C LEU A 147 -10.59 14.31 0.72
N CYS A 148 -11.42 13.34 0.35
CA CYS A 148 -11.97 13.21 -1.00
C CYS A 148 -12.92 14.38 -1.33
N GLU A 149 -13.79 14.75 -0.41
CA GLU A 149 -14.70 15.90 -0.54
C GLU A 149 -13.95 17.19 -0.88
N LYS A 150 -12.88 17.50 -0.13
CA LYS A 150 -12.04 18.69 -0.39
C LYS A 150 -11.43 18.70 -1.79
N ARG A 151 -11.07 17.54 -2.33
CA ARG A 151 -10.53 17.43 -3.69
C ARG A 151 -11.61 17.69 -4.72
N LEU A 152 -12.81 17.13 -4.56
CA LEU A 152 -13.95 17.35 -5.44
C LEU A 152 -14.35 18.84 -5.48
N LYS A 153 -14.42 19.51 -4.31
CA LYS A 153 -14.63 20.96 -4.20
C LYS A 153 -13.62 21.77 -5.01
N SER A 154 -12.34 21.42 -4.90
CA SER A 154 -11.30 22.12 -5.65
C SER A 154 -11.44 21.94 -7.17
N THR A 155 -11.98 20.80 -7.62
CA THR A 155 -12.21 20.52 -9.04
C THR A 155 -13.49 21.19 -9.55
N SER A 156 -14.59 21.19 -8.78
CA SER A 156 -15.82 21.87 -9.17
C SER A 156 -15.65 23.40 -9.26
N ALA A 157 -14.78 23.98 -8.43
CA ALA A 157 -14.41 25.39 -8.52
C ALA A 157 -13.60 25.74 -9.79
N ALA A 158 -12.85 24.77 -10.36
CA ALA A 158 -12.05 24.98 -11.56
C ALA A 158 -12.84 24.76 -12.87
N ASN A 159 -14.01 24.10 -12.79
CA ASN A 159 -14.92 23.88 -13.92
C ASN A 159 -16.01 24.96 -14.06
N ALA A 160 -15.95 26.03 -13.24
CA ALA A 160 -16.81 27.21 -13.33
C ALA A 160 -16.12 28.33 -14.11
#